data_AF-A0AAW7ST28-F1
#
_entry.id   AF-A0AAW7ST28-F1
#
_cell.length_a   1.000
_cell.length_b   1.000
_cell.length_c   1.000
_cell.angle_alpha   90.00
_cell.angle_beta   90.00
_cell.angle_gamma   90.00
#
_symmetry.space_group_name_H-M   'P 1'
#
loop_
_entity.id
_entity.type
_entity.pdbx_description
1 polymer ?
#
loop_
_entity_poly.entity_id
_entity_poly.type
_entity_poly.pdbx_seq_one_letter_code
_entity_poly.pdbx_strand_id
1 'polypeptide(L)'
;MSGTDYVLVNELNHCKAGRPVHVRRAAPHVGFLSDVNVKAGIYASMVPVAVSPLGFVAIVGRIGSDRSLVEIPGFYRTTVSNSKLEEEASSDMNPVISLDGKYISLDRHQCGIDAKFEIIEIRAGRSVEIDRKTCERLFNFRR
;
A
#
# COMPACT_ATOMS: atom_id res chain seq x y z
N MET A 1 -11.66 -0.91 15.35
CA MET A 1 -11.61 -1.30 13.93
C MET A 1 -10.30 -2.00 13.71
N SER A 2 -10.32 -3.24 13.21
CA SER A 2 -9.14 -3.94 12.73
C SER A 2 -8.75 -3.39 11.36
N GLY A 3 -7.48 -3.51 10.96
CA GLY A 3 -7.00 -2.99 9.66
C GLY A 3 -7.63 -3.65 8.44
N THR A 4 -8.47 -4.67 8.62
CA THR A 4 -9.22 -5.35 7.56
C THR A 4 -10.71 -5.00 7.52
N ASP A 5 -11.13 -4.05 8.34
CA ASP A 5 -12.51 -3.63 8.44
C ASP A 5 -12.80 -2.43 7.51
N TYR A 6 -13.96 -2.45 6.84
CA TYR A 6 -14.40 -1.36 5.97
C TYR A 6 -15.89 -1.06 6.16
N VAL A 7 -16.29 0.14 5.71
CA VAL A 7 -17.68 0.58 5.64
C VAL A 7 -17.96 0.97 4.20
N LEU A 8 -19.15 0.62 3.70
CA LEU A 8 -19.56 1.04 2.37
C LEU A 8 -19.77 2.56 2.34
N VAL A 9 -19.27 3.25 1.32
CA VAL A 9 -19.44 4.70 1.14
C VAL A 9 -20.91 5.10 1.21
N ASN A 10 -21.82 4.26 0.69
CA ASN A 10 -23.25 4.51 0.76
C ASN A 10 -23.78 4.53 2.22
N GLU A 11 -23.24 3.69 3.12
CA GLU A 11 -23.62 3.73 4.54
C GLU A 11 -23.08 4.97 5.24
N LEU A 12 -21.87 5.45 4.86
CA LEU A 12 -21.32 6.71 5.36
C LEU A 12 -22.15 7.92 4.90
N ASN A 13 -22.54 7.95 3.63
CA ASN A 13 -23.34 9.05 3.06
C ASN A 13 -24.74 9.18 3.70
N HIS A 14 -25.25 8.09 4.29
CA HIS A 14 -26.56 8.05 4.96
C HIS A 14 -26.46 7.91 6.48
N CYS A 15 -25.29 8.18 7.05
CA CYS A 15 -25.06 8.10 8.48
C CYS A 15 -25.96 9.09 9.24
N LYS A 16 -26.53 8.64 10.37
CA LYS A 16 -27.37 9.46 11.26
C LYS A 16 -26.91 9.32 12.70
N ALA A 17 -26.93 10.41 13.44
CA ALA A 17 -26.63 10.40 14.88
C ALA A 17 -27.52 9.36 15.60
N GLY A 18 -26.90 8.53 16.45
CA GLY A 18 -27.59 7.48 17.21
C GLY A 18 -27.85 6.18 16.44
N ARG A 19 -27.52 6.08 15.14
CA ARG A 19 -27.54 4.80 14.41
C ARG A 19 -26.13 4.22 14.27
N PRO A 20 -25.90 2.99 14.77
CA PRO A 20 -24.62 2.32 14.56
C PRO A 20 -24.37 2.07 13.07
N VAL A 21 -23.15 2.34 12.62
CA VAL A 21 -22.68 1.97 11.27
C VAL A 21 -22.18 0.53 11.31
N HIS A 22 -22.59 -0.29 10.34
CA HIS A 22 -22.18 -1.69 10.32
C HIS A 22 -20.82 -1.82 9.65
N VAL A 23 -19.83 -2.22 10.45
CA VAL A 23 -18.48 -2.44 9.95
C VAL A 23 -18.39 -3.85 9.38
N ARG A 24 -17.97 -3.96 8.12
CA ARG A 24 -17.77 -5.23 7.43
C ARG A 24 -16.29 -5.61 7.48
N ARG A 25 -16.01 -6.90 7.55
CA ARG A 25 -14.64 -7.41 7.42
C ARG A 25 -14.37 -7.80 5.98
N ALA A 26 -13.25 -7.34 5.43
CA ALA A 26 -12.76 -7.77 4.13
C ALA A 26 -12.44 -9.27 4.17
N ALA A 27 -12.72 -9.99 3.09
CA ALA A 27 -12.34 -11.40 3.01
C ALA A 27 -10.81 -11.54 3.05
N PRO A 28 -10.26 -12.69 3.51
CA PRO A 28 -8.82 -12.89 3.72
C PRO A 28 -7.93 -12.72 2.48
N HIS A 29 -8.54 -12.67 1.29
CA HIS A 29 -7.87 -12.57 -0.01
C HIS A 29 -8.13 -11.24 -0.72
N VAL A 30 -8.73 -10.26 -0.04
CA VAL A 30 -9.02 -8.94 -0.61
C VAL A 30 -7.86 -8.02 -0.27
N GLY A 31 -7.25 -7.42 -1.30
CA GLY A 31 -6.30 -6.34 -1.15
C GLY A 31 -7.02 -5.01 -0.88
N PHE A 32 -6.38 -4.15 -0.09
CA PHE A 32 -6.84 -2.79 0.19
C PHE A 32 -6.13 -1.81 -0.75
N LEU A 33 -6.90 -1.19 -1.65
CA LEU A 33 -6.39 -0.14 -2.51
C LEU A 33 -5.84 1.00 -1.66
N SER A 34 -4.55 1.30 -1.83
CA SER A 34 -3.83 2.34 -1.10
C SER A 34 -3.72 3.61 -1.94
N ASP A 35 -3.28 3.47 -3.20
CA ASP A 35 -3.07 4.60 -4.09
C ASP A 35 -3.27 4.21 -5.56
N VAL A 36 -3.57 5.21 -6.40
CA VAL A 36 -3.76 5.03 -7.85
C VAL A 36 -3.10 6.17 -8.59
N ASN A 37 -2.19 5.85 -9.52
CA ASN A 37 -1.69 6.79 -10.51
C ASN A 37 -2.33 6.50 -11.87
N VAL A 38 -3.46 7.16 -12.14
CA VAL A 38 -4.22 6.99 -13.38
C VAL A 38 -3.40 7.35 -14.62
N LYS A 39 -2.55 8.38 -14.53
CA LYS A 39 -1.68 8.82 -15.64
C LYS A 39 -0.66 7.74 -16.02
N ALA A 40 -0.12 7.05 -15.03
CA ALA A 40 0.82 5.94 -15.24
C ALA A 40 0.10 4.58 -15.45
N GLY A 41 -1.22 4.52 -15.28
CA GLY A 41 -2.02 3.31 -15.45
C GLY A 41 -1.73 2.23 -14.41
N ILE A 42 -1.28 2.61 -13.20
CA ILE A 42 -0.90 1.69 -12.13
C ILE A 42 -1.63 2.01 -10.82
N TYR A 43 -1.74 1.00 -9.97
CA TYR A 43 -2.28 1.11 -8.62
C TYR A 43 -1.35 0.44 -7.61
N ALA A 44 -1.44 0.86 -6.36
CA ALA A 44 -0.79 0.24 -5.23
C ALA A 44 -1.85 -0.23 -4.23
N SER A 45 -1.65 -1.42 -3.68
CA SER A 45 -2.56 -2.02 -2.70
C SER A 45 -1.77 -2.73 -1.62
N MET A 46 -2.38 -2.88 -0.45
CA MET A 46 -1.90 -3.69 0.65
C MET A 46 -2.61 -5.04 0.62
N VAL A 47 -1.87 -6.14 0.69
CA VAL A 47 -2.41 -7.49 0.72
C VAL A 47 -2.17 -8.08 2.10
N PRO A 48 -3.23 -8.43 2.86
CA PRO A 48 -3.06 -9.06 4.16
C PRO A 48 -2.48 -10.47 3.98
N VAL A 49 -1.39 -10.77 4.70
CA VAL A 49 -0.73 -12.08 4.68
C VAL A 49 -0.60 -12.70 6.06
N ALA A 50 -0.62 -11.89 7.13
CA ALA A 50 -0.66 -12.34 8.52
C ALA A 50 -1.87 -11.74 9.25
N VAL A 51 -2.46 -12.46 10.20
CA VAL A 51 -3.64 -12.01 10.97
C VAL A 51 -3.41 -11.83 12.47
N SER A 52 -2.25 -12.25 13.00
CA SER A 52 -1.89 -12.08 14.41
C SER A 52 -0.36 -12.16 14.63
N PRO A 53 0.37 -11.02 14.58
CA PRO A 53 -0.13 -9.67 14.31
C PRO A 53 -0.61 -9.51 12.86
N LEU A 54 -1.50 -8.53 12.63
CA LEU A 54 -1.94 -8.19 11.28
C LEU A 54 -0.76 -7.62 10.49
N GLY A 55 -0.46 -8.22 9.35
CA GLY A 55 0.69 -7.87 8.52
C GLY A 55 0.32 -7.83 7.05
N PHE A 56 0.89 -6.86 6.34
CA PHE A 56 0.63 -6.62 4.93
C PHE A 56 1.92 -6.65 4.12
N VAL A 57 1.80 -7.10 2.88
CA VAL A 57 2.76 -6.85 1.81
C VAL A 57 2.15 -5.90 0.78
N ALA A 58 2.97 -5.18 0.04
CA ALA A 58 2.52 -4.28 -1.01
C ALA A 58 2.29 -5.02 -2.34
N ILE A 59 1.42 -4.51 -3.20
CA ILE A 59 1.38 -4.87 -4.61
C ILE A 59 1.33 -3.59 -5.43
N VAL A 60 2.08 -3.57 -6.54
CA VAL A 60 1.96 -2.53 -7.56
C VAL A 60 1.54 -3.20 -8.84
N GLY A 61 0.30 -2.98 -9.28
CA GLY A 61 -0.24 -3.61 -10.48
C GLY A 61 -0.61 -2.58 -11.55
N ARG A 62 -0.83 -3.05 -12.78
CA ARG A 62 -1.51 -2.23 -13.78
C ARG A 62 -3.00 -2.19 -13.48
N ILE A 63 -3.65 -1.04 -13.69
CA ILE A 63 -5.11 -0.93 -13.54
C ILE A 63 -5.77 -1.97 -14.47
N GLY A 64 -6.61 -2.84 -13.89
CA GLY A 64 -7.26 -3.95 -14.60
C GLY A 64 -6.47 -5.27 -14.61
N SER A 65 -5.35 -5.37 -13.89
CA SER A 65 -4.57 -6.59 -13.71
C SER A 65 -4.20 -6.78 -12.23
N ASP A 66 -4.12 -8.02 -11.78
CA ASP A 66 -3.66 -8.41 -10.45
C ASP A 66 -2.17 -8.81 -10.41
N ARG A 67 -1.46 -8.67 -11.54
CA ARG A 67 -0.04 -9.01 -11.64
C ARG A 67 0.81 -7.91 -11.02
N SER A 68 1.63 -8.27 -10.03
CA SER A 68 2.63 -7.36 -9.48
C SER A 68 3.68 -6.98 -10.52
N LEU A 69 4.06 -5.70 -10.53
CA LEU A 69 5.16 -5.13 -11.30
C LEU A 69 6.49 -5.16 -10.54
N VAL A 70 6.44 -5.45 -9.23
CA VAL A 70 7.59 -5.44 -8.34
C VAL A 70 7.72 -6.82 -7.70
N GLU A 71 8.90 -7.43 -7.83
CA GLU A 71 9.18 -8.81 -7.40
C GLU A 71 10.32 -8.89 -6.36
N ILE A 72 10.31 -8.01 -5.36
CA ILE A 72 11.27 -8.00 -4.23
C ILE A 72 10.58 -8.24 -2.87
N PRO A 73 11.33 -8.52 -1.79
CA PRO A 73 10.76 -8.67 -0.44
C PRO A 73 9.88 -7.49 -0.03
N GLY A 74 8.84 -7.77 0.74
CA GLY A 74 7.84 -6.78 1.14
C GLY A 74 6.74 -6.53 0.09
N PHE A 75 6.89 -7.09 -1.11
CA PHE A 75 5.83 -7.13 -2.13
C PHE A 75 5.24 -8.52 -2.29
N TYR A 76 3.97 -8.57 -2.68
CA TYR A 76 3.26 -9.80 -2.99
C TYR A 76 3.89 -10.50 -4.19
N ARG A 77 4.28 -11.76 -3.98
CA ARG A 77 4.94 -12.60 -4.98
C ARG A 77 4.29 -13.98 -4.95
N THR A 78 3.84 -14.45 -6.11
CA THR A 78 3.20 -15.77 -6.25
C THR A 78 4.19 -16.93 -6.24
N THR A 79 5.48 -16.64 -6.37
CA THR A 79 6.57 -17.62 -6.45
C THR A 79 7.13 -18.03 -5.08
N VAL A 80 6.69 -17.39 -3.99
CA VAL A 80 7.15 -17.67 -2.62
C VAL A 80 6.02 -18.22 -1.76
N SER A 81 6.36 -18.91 -0.67
CA SER A 81 5.38 -19.44 0.27
C SER A 81 4.68 -18.32 1.07
N ASN A 82 3.46 -18.59 1.55
CA ASN A 82 2.76 -17.69 2.46
C ASN A 82 3.59 -17.37 3.71
N SER A 83 4.28 -18.36 4.28
CA SER A 83 5.18 -18.15 5.43
C SER A 83 6.30 -17.14 5.14
N LYS A 84 6.79 -17.09 3.90
CA LYS A 84 7.81 -16.11 3.50
C LYS A 84 7.21 -14.72 3.34
N LEU A 85 5.99 -14.62 2.82
CA LEU A 85 5.26 -13.35 2.77
C LEU A 85 4.96 -12.82 4.17
N GLU A 86 4.59 -13.69 5.11
CA GLU A 86 4.35 -13.35 6.51
C GLU A 86 5.62 -12.81 7.20
N GLU A 87 6.79 -13.40 6.94
CA GLU A 87 8.09 -12.95 7.46
C GLU A 87 8.45 -11.53 6.98
N GLU A 88 8.03 -11.17 5.77
CA GLU A 88 8.32 -9.88 5.13
C GLU A 88 7.21 -8.84 5.33
N ALA A 89 6.15 -9.20 6.06
CA ALA A 89 4.98 -8.36 6.24
C ALA A 89 5.25 -7.21 7.22
N SER A 90 4.62 -6.06 6.98
CA SER A 90 4.62 -4.92 7.90
C SER A 90 3.21 -4.59 8.35
N SER A 91 3.04 -4.25 9.64
CA SER A 91 1.78 -3.74 10.18
C SER A 91 1.51 -2.29 9.79
N ASP A 92 2.58 -1.55 9.44
CA ASP A 92 2.57 -0.11 9.22
C ASP A 92 2.69 0.24 7.72
N MET A 93 2.48 -0.76 6.86
CA MET A 93 2.57 -0.64 5.40
C MET A 93 1.63 0.45 4.90
N ASN A 94 2.14 1.37 4.07
CA ASN A 94 1.32 2.40 3.45
C ASN A 94 1.85 2.79 2.07
N PRO A 95 1.54 1.98 1.04
CA PRO A 95 2.15 2.14 -0.26
C PRO A 95 1.61 3.39 -0.98
N VAL A 96 2.50 4.29 -1.42
CA VAL A 96 2.14 5.49 -2.17
C VAL A 96 2.98 5.59 -3.44
N ILE A 97 2.34 5.82 -4.58
CA ILE A 97 2.98 5.89 -5.89
C ILE A 97 3.46 7.34 -6.13
N SER A 98 4.65 7.49 -6.70
CA SER A 98 5.15 8.81 -7.08
C SER A 98 4.28 9.45 -8.16
N LEU A 99 4.28 10.78 -8.22
CA LEU A 99 3.51 11.57 -9.20
C LEU A 99 3.86 11.19 -10.66
N ASP A 100 5.10 10.78 -10.92
CA ASP A 100 5.56 10.32 -12.22
C ASP A 100 5.35 8.81 -12.47
N GLY A 101 4.87 8.07 -11.46
CA GLY A 101 4.54 6.64 -11.53
C GLY A 101 5.75 5.71 -11.63
N LYS A 102 6.96 6.20 -11.36
CA LYS A 102 8.19 5.41 -11.47
C LYS A 102 8.65 4.81 -10.14
N TYR A 103 8.19 5.37 -9.04
CA TYR A 103 8.63 4.99 -7.70
C TYR A 103 7.43 4.71 -6.81
N ILE A 104 7.67 3.92 -5.78
CA ILE A 104 6.71 3.69 -4.70
C ILE A 104 7.43 3.85 -3.36
N SER A 105 6.79 4.55 -2.44
CA SER A 105 7.15 4.53 -1.02
C SER A 105 6.36 3.44 -0.34
N LEU A 106 7.00 2.59 0.45
CA LEU A 106 6.31 1.59 1.29
C LEU A 106 5.98 2.13 2.68
N ASP A 107 6.74 3.14 3.12
CA ASP A 107 6.65 3.76 4.44
C ASP A 107 6.08 5.18 4.37
N ARG A 108 5.60 5.66 5.53
CA ARG A 108 4.97 6.94 5.91
C ARG A 108 4.80 8.00 4.82
N HIS A 109 3.63 8.64 4.87
CA HIS A 109 3.24 9.84 4.13
C HIS A 109 4.04 11.11 4.46
N GLN A 110 5.36 11.05 4.68
CA GLN A 110 6.15 12.24 4.98
C GLN A 110 7.58 12.15 4.45
N CYS A 111 8.02 13.25 3.85
CA CYS A 111 9.43 13.46 3.51
C CYS A 111 10.11 14.15 4.71
N GLY A 112 10.95 13.42 5.45
CA GLY A 112 11.87 14.00 6.42
C GLY A 112 11.64 13.53 7.85
N ILE A 113 12.30 12.43 8.19
CA ILE A 113 12.94 12.10 9.49
C ILE A 113 14.21 11.32 9.07
N ASP A 114 15.26 11.28 9.89
CA ASP A 114 16.61 10.69 9.65
C ASP A 114 16.67 9.21 9.15
N ALA A 115 15.57 8.63 8.69
CA ALA A 115 15.50 7.32 8.07
C ALA A 115 15.73 7.42 6.56
N LYS A 116 16.62 6.56 6.06
CA LYS A 116 16.64 6.19 4.64
C LYS A 116 15.22 5.75 4.26
N PHE A 117 14.58 6.46 3.35
CA PHE A 117 13.24 6.11 2.88
C PHE A 117 13.29 4.78 2.14
N GLU A 118 12.36 3.87 2.44
CA GLU A 118 12.17 2.67 1.63
C GLU A 118 11.38 3.03 0.37
N ILE A 119 12.10 3.62 -0.59
CA ILE A 119 11.58 3.98 -1.90
C ILE A 119 12.10 2.98 -2.91
N ILE A 120 11.18 2.39 -3.67
CA ILE A 120 11.48 1.38 -4.66
C ILE A 120 11.27 1.98 -6.05
N GLU A 121 12.26 1.84 -6.92
CA GLU A 121 12.05 2.07 -8.35
C GLU A 121 11.26 0.89 -8.93
N ILE A 122 10.02 1.13 -9.37
CA ILE A 122 9.05 0.09 -9.73
C ILE A 122 9.57 -0.79 -10.87
N ARG A 123 10.15 -0.19 -11.92
CA ARG A 123 10.62 -0.96 -13.09
C ARG A 123 11.84 -1.81 -12.77
N ALA A 124 12.79 -1.25 -12.02
CA ALA A 124 14.02 -1.97 -11.69
C ALA A 124 13.86 -2.93 -10.51
N GLY A 125 12.79 -2.77 -9.70
CA GLY A 125 12.56 -3.59 -8.51
C GLY A 125 13.71 -3.46 -7.52
N ARG A 126 14.13 -2.24 -7.19
CA ARG A 126 15.23 -2.03 -6.23
C ARG A 126 15.00 -0.79 -5.38
N SER A 127 15.49 -0.84 -4.14
CA SER A 127 15.50 0.31 -3.26
C SER A 127 16.43 1.40 -3.80
N VAL A 128 16.00 2.64 -3.65
CA VAL A 128 16.74 3.84 -4.03
C VAL A 128 16.78 4.80 -2.85
N GLU A 129 17.97 5.30 -2.57
CA GLU A 129 18.14 6.38 -1.62
C GLU A 129 17.94 7.70 -2.37
N ILE A 130 17.02 8.53 -1.89
CA ILE A 130 16.76 9.86 -2.44
C ILE A 130 16.81 10.90 -1.34
N ASP A 131 17.26 12.10 -1.68
CA ASP A 131 17.24 13.22 -0.75
C ASP A 131 15.81 13.75 -0.51
N ARG A 132 15.66 14.56 0.53
CA ARG A 132 14.38 15.17 0.91
C ARG A 132 13.75 15.97 -0.23
N LYS A 133 14.55 16.74 -0.98
CA LYS A 133 14.05 17.58 -2.10
C LYS A 133 13.46 16.73 -3.21
N THR A 134 14.10 15.60 -3.51
CA THR A 134 13.64 14.64 -4.50
C THR A 134 12.39 13.91 -4.02
N CYS A 135 12.32 13.54 -2.74
CA CYS A 135 11.10 13.00 -2.13
C CYS A 135 9.92 13.96 -2.30
N GLU A 136 10.06 15.23 -1.90
CA GLU A 136 8.99 16.23 -1.99
C GLU A 136 8.54 16.48 -3.44
N ARG A 137 9.42 16.29 -4.42
CA ARG A 137 9.10 16.41 -5.85
C ARG A 137 8.38 15.17 -6.39
N LEU A 138 8.77 13.98 -5.92
CA LEU A 138 8.20 12.71 -6.37
C LEU A 138 6.87 12.42 -5.69
N PHE A 139 6.68 12.84 -4.44
CA PHE A 139 5.52 12.52 -3.63
C PHE A 139 4.89 13.79 -3.07
N ASN A 140 3.58 13.95 -3.29
CA ASN A 140 2.82 15.03 -2.67
C ASN A 140 2.32 14.62 -1.27
N PHE A 141 3.25 14.20 -0.42
CA PHE A 141 2.99 13.98 0.98
C PHE A 141 2.57 15.31 1.61
N ARG A 142 1.36 15.36 2.19
CA ARG A 142 0.84 16.59 2.80
C ARG A 142 1.83 17.07 3.86
N ARG A 143 2.21 18.35 3.78
CA ARG A 143 2.94 19.05 4.86
C ARG A 143 2.07 19.22 6.09
#